data_AF-A0A7V7DN82-F1
#
_entry.id   AF-A0A7V7DN82-F1
#
_cell.length_a   1.000
_cell.length_b   1.000
_cell.length_c   1.000
_cell.angle_alpha   90.00
_cell.angle_beta   90.00
_cell.angle_gamma   90.00
#
_symmetry.space_group_name_H-M   'P 1'
#
loop_
_entity.id
_entity.type
_entity.pdbx_description
1 polymer ?
#
loop_
_entity_poly.entity_id
_entity_poly.type
_entity_poly.pdbx_seq_one_letter_code
_entity_poly.pdbx_strand_id
1 'polypeptide(L)'
;MAELFQVKIPTINEHIKNIYSEGELIQEATIRKFRIVQKEGKRDVEQLIDFYNLDVIISVGYRVRSHRDTQFRIRAIHGQTGKKFEL
;
A
#
# COMPACT_ATOMS: atom_id res chain seq x y z
N MET A 1 1.39 -1.25 5.67
CA MET A 1 1.31 0.10 5.05
C MET A 1 1.22 1.24 6.06
N ALA A 2 0.28 1.22 7.02
CA ALA A 2 0.15 2.28 8.03
C ALA A 2 1.47 2.57 8.78
N GLU A 3 2.12 1.52 9.27
CA GLU A 3 3.44 1.62 9.90
C GLU A 3 4.51 2.16 8.93
N LEU A 4 4.55 1.64 7.69
CA LEU A 4 5.48 2.06 6.64
C LEU A 4 5.42 3.56 6.36
N PHE A 5 4.24 4.16 6.34
CA PHE A 5 4.07 5.59 6.07
C PHE A 5 3.91 6.45 7.33
N GLN A 6 3.94 5.83 8.52
CA GLN A 6 3.71 6.46 9.82
C GLN A 6 2.39 7.26 9.88
N VAL A 7 1.34 6.67 9.32
CA VAL A 7 -0.03 7.22 9.37
C VAL A 7 -0.99 6.20 9.96
N LYS A 8 -2.18 6.64 10.36
CA LYS A 8 -3.19 5.75 10.93
C LYS A 8 -3.78 4.84 9.84
N ILE A 9 -4.24 3.65 10.24
CA ILE A 9 -4.91 2.68 9.36
C ILE A 9 -6.08 3.31 8.58
N PRO A 10 -6.98 4.12 9.20
CA PRO A 10 -8.08 4.74 8.47
C PRO A 10 -7.62 5.62 7.30
N THR A 11 -6.50 6.33 7.44
CA THR A 11 -5.93 7.18 6.39
C THR A 11 -5.46 6.35 5.19
N ILE A 12 -4.84 5.20 5.44
CA ILE A 12 -4.47 4.27 4.36
C ILE A 12 -5.71 3.74 3.63
N ASN A 13 -6.74 3.34 4.39
CA ASN A 13 -7.97 2.83 3.81
C ASN A 13 -8.68 3.88 2.94
N GLU A 14 -8.66 5.15 3.37
CA GLU A 14 -9.18 6.27 2.60
C GLU A 14 -8.44 6.44 1.27
N HIS A 15 -7.10 6.46 1.28
CA HIS A 15 -6.32 6.55 0.04
C HIS A 15 -6.59 5.39 -0.91
N ILE A 16 -6.64 4.15 -0.39
CA ILE A 16 -6.96 2.96 -1.20
C ILE A 16 -8.35 3.08 -1.83
N LYS A 17 -9.35 3.51 -1.05
CA LYS A 17 -10.71 3.71 -1.55
C LYS A 17 -10.74 4.76 -2.67
N ASN A 18 -10.02 5.86 -2.52
CA ASN A 18 -9.96 6.91 -3.52
C ASN A 18 -9.25 6.44 -4.80
N ILE A 19 -8.16 5.70 -4.69
CA ILE A 19 -7.46 5.08 -5.85
C ILE A 19 -8.42 4.24 -6.69
N TYR A 20 -9.23 3.39 -6.05
CA TYR A 20 -10.22 2.58 -6.77
C TYR A 20 -11.39 3.39 -7.29
N SER A 21 -11.87 4.38 -6.52
CA SER A 21 -12.97 5.25 -6.95
C SER A 21 -12.60 6.14 -8.13
N GLU A 22 -11.33 6.50 -8.26
CA GLU A 22 -10.79 7.28 -9.38
C GLU A 22 -10.43 6.41 -10.58
N GLY A 23 -10.52 5.08 -10.45
CA GLY A 23 -10.23 4.13 -11.53
C GLY A 23 -8.75 3.99 -11.86
N GLU A 24 -7.85 4.47 -11.01
CA GLU A 24 -6.40 4.35 -11.24
C GLU A 24 -5.90 2.91 -11.18
N LEU A 25 -6.52 2.09 -10.32
CA LEU A 25 -6.22 0.67 -10.19
C LEU A 25 -7.51 -0.14 -10.16
N ILE A 26 -7.43 -1.39 -10.60
CA ILE A 26 -8.54 -2.35 -10.56
C ILE A 26 -8.34 -3.23 -9.33
N GLN A 27 -9.28 -3.16 -8.39
CA GLN A 27 -9.19 -3.86 -7.10
C GLN A 27 -8.92 -5.36 -7.24
N GLU A 28 -9.55 -6.03 -8.21
CA GLU A 28 -9.40 -7.47 -8.45
C GLU A 28 -8.00 -7.88 -8.91
N ALA A 29 -7.26 -6.95 -9.53
CA ALA A 29 -5.89 -7.19 -9.99
C ALA A 29 -4.85 -6.89 -8.89
N THR A 30 -5.22 -6.11 -7.88
CA THR A 30 -4.27 -5.55 -6.91
C THR A 30 -4.42 -6.06 -5.49
N ILE A 31 -5.53 -6.76 -5.17
CA ILE A 31 -5.80 -7.32 -3.84
C ILE A 31 -5.83 -8.85 -3.87
N ARG A 32 -5.23 -9.47 -2.86
CA ARG A 32 -5.40 -10.90 -2.56
C ARG A 32 -5.90 -11.05 -1.13
N LYS A 33 -7.03 -11.73 -0.95
CA LYS A 33 -7.59 -12.00 0.37
C LYS A 33 -7.04 -13.32 0.89
N PHE A 34 -6.35 -13.27 2.01
CA PHE A 34 -5.89 -14.47 2.69
C PHE A 34 -6.73 -14.68 3.95
N ARG A 35 -7.29 -15.88 4.07
CA ARG A 35 -7.96 -16.31 5.30
C ARG A 35 -6.90 -16.80 6.26
N ILE A 36 -6.73 -16.08 7.37
CA ILE A 36 -5.82 -16.46 8.44
C ILE A 36 -6.69 -16.83 9.64
N VAL A 37 -6.50 -18.06 10.12
CA VAL A 37 -7.12 -18.52 11.37
C VAL A 37 -6.14 -18.24 12.48
N GLN A 38 -6.51 -17.34 13.38
CA GLN A 38 -5.72 -17.01 14.56
C GLN A 38 -6.44 -17.54 15.80
N LYS A 39 -5.71 -18.25 16.66
CA LYS A 39 -6.23 -18.66 17.97
C LYS A 39 -6.14 -17.50 18.95
N GLU A 40 -7.27 -16.89 19.28
CA GLU A 40 -7.39 -15.96 20.41
C GLU A 40 -7.96 -16.72 21.62
N GLY A 41 -7.07 -17.09 22.53
CA GLY A 41 -7.43 -17.83 23.75
C GLY A 41 -7.99 -19.22 23.45
N LYS A 42 -9.30 -19.41 23.66
CA LYS A 42 -10.01 -20.69 23.42
C LYS A 42 -10.79 -20.72 22.10
N ARG A 43 -10.78 -19.65 21.31
CA ARG A 43 -11.57 -19.54 20.07
C ARG A 43 -10.66 -19.38 18.86
N ASP A 44 -10.98 -20.10 17.79
CA ASP A 44 -10.42 -19.84 16.48
C ASP A 44 -11.15 -18.64 15.88
N VAL A 45 -10.41 -17.55 15.64
CA VAL A 45 -10.91 -16.33 14.99
C VAL A 45 -10.38 -16.33 13.57
N GLU A 46 -11.30 -16.31 12.62
CA GLU A 46 -10.95 -16.19 11.20
C GLU A 46 -10.91 -14.72 10.82
N GLN A 47 -9.76 -14.26 10.33
CA GLN A 47 -9.60 -12.93 9.78
C GLN A 47 -9.28 -13.02 8.30
N LEU A 48 -10.00 -12.21 7.51
CA LEU A 48 -9.62 -11.95 6.12
C LEU A 48 -8.61 -10.81 6.13
N ILE A 49 -7.37 -11.13 5.78
CA ILE A 49 -6.31 -10.14 5.64
C ILE A 49 -6.15 -9.84 4.15
N ASP A 50 -6.30 -8.55 3.82
CA ASP A 50 -6.08 -8.04 2.48
C ASP A 50 -4.59 -7.79 2.25
N PHE A 51 -4.02 -8.46 1.24
CA PHE A 51 -2.66 -8.24 0.77
C PHE A 51 -2.70 -7.43 -0.52
N TYR A 52 -2.04 -6.28 -0.50
CA TYR A 52 -1.97 -5.35 -1.62
C TYR A 52 -0.67 -5.53 -2.38
N ASN A 53 -0.73 -5.47 -3.70
CA ASN A 53 0.44 -5.53 -4.57
C ASN A 53 1.28 -4.24 -4.49
N LEU A 54 2.42 -4.24 -5.19
CA LEU A 54 3.34 -3.11 -5.18
C LEU A 54 2.72 -1.83 -5.74
N ASP A 55 1.85 -1.92 -6.76
CA ASP A 55 1.22 -0.76 -7.39
C ASP A 55 0.37 0.03 -6.39
N VAL A 56 -0.41 -0.67 -5.56
CA VAL A 56 -1.20 0.00 -4.50
C VAL A 56 -0.29 0.68 -3.49
N ILE A 57 0.81 0.03 -3.09
CA ILE A 57 1.76 0.60 -2.12
C ILE A 57 2.40 1.87 -2.70
N ILE A 58 2.76 1.86 -3.98
CA ILE A 58 3.32 3.01 -4.69
C ILE A 58 2.29 4.14 -4.80
N SER A 59 1.08 3.86 -5.28
CA SER A 59 0.01 4.86 -5.43
C SER A 59 -0.39 5.49 -4.09
N VAL A 60 -0.51 4.69 -3.03
CA VAL A 60 -0.72 5.20 -1.67
C VAL A 60 0.47 6.05 -1.23
N GLY A 61 1.69 5.60 -1.49
CA GLY A 61 2.92 6.33 -1.21
C GLY A 61 2.87 7.75 -1.78
N TYR A 62 2.55 7.91 -3.06
CA TYR A 62 2.45 9.24 -3.69
C TYR A 62 1.35 10.16 -3.11
N ARG A 63 0.33 9.59 -2.46
CA ARG A 63 -0.83 10.33 -1.94
C ARG A 63 -0.71 10.69 -0.45
N VAL A 64 0.05 9.91 0.32
CA VAL A 64 0.27 10.20 1.74
C VAL A 64 1.16 11.43 1.87
N ARG A 65 0.79 12.38 2.74
CA ARG A 65 1.65 13.50 3.11
C ARG A 65 2.33 13.21 4.44
N SER A 66 3.51 12.57 4.40
CA SER A 66 4.33 12.35 5.60
C SER A 66 5.82 12.49 5.31
N HIS A 67 6.62 12.74 6.36
CA HIS A 67 8.09 12.84 6.21
C HIS A 67 8.68 11.55 5.60
N ARG A 68 8.08 10.40 5.92
CA ARG A 68 8.49 9.08 5.40
C ARG A 68 8.08 8.86 3.94
N ASP A 69 6.97 9.44 3.50
CA ASP A 69 6.58 9.47 2.10
C ASP A 69 7.57 10.31 1.25
N THR A 70 8.05 11.47 1.73
CA THR A 70 9.09 12.22 1.03
C THR A 70 10.34 11.36 0.78
N GLN A 71 10.77 10.59 1.79
CA GLN A 71 11.88 9.66 1.63
C GLN A 71 11.56 8.51 0.67
N PHE A 72 10.32 8.03 0.65
CA PHE A 72 9.85 7.04 -0.32
C PHE A 72 9.96 7.59 -1.76
N ARG A 73 9.46 8.81 -2.01
CA ARG A 73 9.55 9.47 -3.33
C ARG A 73 11.01 9.69 -3.77
N ILE A 74 11.87 10.18 -2.88
CA ILE A 74 13.30 10.39 -3.20
C ILE A 74 13.94 9.06 -3.61
N ARG A 75 13.71 7.98 -2.86
CA ARG A 75 14.29 6.67 -3.16
C ARG A 75 13.71 6.04 -4.42
N ALA A 76 12.41 6.20 -4.66
CA ALA A 76 11.76 5.72 -5.89
C ALA A 76 12.31 6.43 -7.13
N ILE A 77 12.49 7.76 -7.07
CA ILE A 77 13.08 8.55 -8.17
C ILE A 77 14.52 8.12 -8.43
N HIS A 78 15.36 8.06 -7.38
CA HIS A 78 16.77 7.66 -7.55
C HIS A 78 16.94 6.20 -8.00
N GLY A 79 15.98 5.32 -7.69
CA GLY A 79 15.95 3.95 -8.21
C GLY A 79 15.64 3.85 -9.71
N GLN A 80 15.01 4.87 -10.31
CA GLN A 80 14.71 4.90 -11.76
C GLN A 80 15.78 5.63 -12.59
N THR A 81 16.53 6.56 -11.99
CA THR A 81 17.61 7.31 -12.66
C THR A 81 18.86 6.46 -12.97
N GLY A 82 18.89 5.18 -12.56
CA GLY A 82 19.96 4.23 -12.90
C GLY A 82 19.92 3.68 -14.33
N LYS A 83 18.83 3.90 -15.08
CA LYS A 83 18.82 3.67 -16.54
C LYS A 83 19.33 4.94 -17.22
N LYS A 84 20.64 4.97 -17.46
CA LYS A 84 21.32 5.90 -18.37
C LYS A 84 20.45 6.12 -19.61
N PHE A 85 19.88 7.32 -19.75
CA PHE A 85 19.54 7.86 -21.05
C PHE A 85 20.84 8.48 -21.57
N GLU A 86 21.52 7.76 -22.46
CA GLU A 86 22.51 8.39 -23.33
C GLU A 86 21.71 9.17 -24.38
N LEU A 87 21.88 10.49 -24.37
CA LEU A 87 21.48 11.38 -25.46
C LEU A 87 22.38 11.14 -26.68
#